data_AF-A0A511MV07-F1
#
_entry.id   AF-A0A511MV07-F1
#
_cell.length_a   1.000
_cell.length_b   1.000
_cell.length_c   1.000
_cell.angle_alpha   90.00
_cell.angle_beta   90.00
_cell.angle_gamma   90.00
#
_symmetry.space_group_name_H-M   'P 1'
#
loop_
_entity.id
_entity.type
_entity.pdbx_description
1 polymer ?
#
loop_
_entity_poly.entity_id
_entity_poly.type
_entity_poly.pdbx_seq_one_letter_code
_entity_poly.pdbx_strand_id
1 'polypeptide(L)'
;MNTQNPDDLLEDRQQIAAHHYPLTGPYASGDPDLIEYQLLLMKLSGIDGVMIDWPGTTVLYDYPRNRANAEALIGQLGRFGLKYAMVYEDQNVRIAFERGVVTDPLAQVRKDLLFLQQNHFSDPQYFQVQGHPLLMVFGPQTVQKPSDWADLLENLNPQPCLVSLWYEVQEISADCRGEHAWVYQDARPHLEHLKSFYAQRQNFGVKMGSAYPGFHDFYQEGGWGEGYFHIPVGLDTFRQTLDLALRSKVDVVQLVTWNDHGEGTAIEPTREFGFQFLTHLQERLGVSGLGEQDLKLVLELYQQRKKHAGSPEQQKRLDQVSGWMSVLKMNEAAALLRAQ
;
A
#
# COMPACT_ATOMS: atom_id res chain seq x y z
N MET A 1 -8.68 -12.68 -10.46
CA MET A 1 -8.85 -12.65 -11.93
C MET A 1 -8.40 -13.99 -12.47
N ASN A 2 -9.22 -14.64 -13.29
CA ASN A 2 -9.13 -16.08 -13.58
C ASN A 2 -8.72 -16.41 -15.03
N THR A 3 -8.43 -15.40 -15.85
CA THR A 3 -8.14 -15.55 -17.28
C THR A 3 -6.66 -15.44 -17.63
N GLN A 4 -5.79 -15.15 -16.65
CA GLN A 4 -4.35 -14.98 -16.84
C GLN A 4 -3.60 -15.94 -15.92
N ASN A 5 -2.48 -16.48 -16.40
CA ASN A 5 -1.64 -17.39 -15.64
C ASN A 5 -0.15 -17.01 -15.76
N PRO A 6 0.52 -16.58 -14.68
CA PRO A 6 1.92 -16.19 -14.74
C PRO A 6 2.88 -17.34 -15.08
N ASP A 7 2.44 -18.61 -15.03
CA ASP A 7 3.24 -19.73 -15.52
C ASP A 7 3.31 -19.79 -17.06
N ASP A 8 2.38 -19.11 -17.75
CA ASP A 8 2.35 -19.03 -19.21
C ASP A 8 3.27 -17.90 -19.70
N LEU A 9 4.20 -18.25 -20.60
CA LEU A 9 5.15 -17.34 -21.23
C LEU A 9 4.61 -16.84 -22.58
N LEU A 10 4.44 -15.53 -22.70
CA LEU A 10 4.33 -14.81 -23.97
C LEU A 10 5.75 -14.54 -24.51
N GLU A 11 5.87 -14.00 -25.74
CA GLU A 11 7.15 -13.84 -26.43
C GLU A 11 8.25 -13.13 -25.59
N ASP A 12 7.89 -12.15 -24.77
CA ASP A 12 8.83 -11.32 -24.00
C ASP A 12 8.48 -11.16 -22.51
N ARG A 13 7.43 -11.84 -22.03
CA ARG A 13 6.89 -11.66 -20.68
C ARG A 13 5.98 -12.80 -20.21
N GLN A 14 5.79 -12.93 -18.90
CA GLN A 14 4.78 -13.81 -18.32
C GLN A 14 3.38 -13.20 -18.48
N GLN A 15 2.35 -14.04 -18.58
CA GLN A 15 0.98 -13.59 -18.66
C GLN A 15 0.45 -13.17 -17.28
N ILE A 16 0.10 -11.90 -17.11
CA ILE A 16 -0.43 -11.35 -15.84
C ILE A 16 -1.73 -10.59 -16.04
N ALA A 17 -2.50 -10.45 -14.97
CA ALA A 17 -3.77 -9.72 -14.95
C ALA A 17 -3.55 -8.24 -14.62
N ALA A 18 -2.83 -7.55 -15.51
CA ALA A 18 -2.50 -6.14 -15.39
C ALA A 18 -2.20 -5.53 -16.78
N HIS A 19 -2.59 -4.27 -16.96
CA HIS A 19 -2.27 -3.51 -18.18
C HIS A 19 -0.84 -2.99 -18.23
N HIS A 20 -0.24 -2.74 -17.05
CA HIS A 20 1.10 -2.21 -16.90
C HIS A 20 2.00 -3.28 -16.27
N TYR A 21 3.19 -3.49 -16.84
CA TYR A 21 4.03 -4.62 -16.47
C TYR A 21 5.12 -4.21 -15.46
N PRO A 22 5.17 -4.79 -14.24
CA PRO A 22 6.17 -4.44 -13.24
C PRO A 22 7.60 -4.56 -13.80
N LEU A 23 8.46 -3.60 -13.48
CA LEU A 23 9.82 -3.56 -14.01
C LEU A 23 10.67 -4.74 -13.52
N THR A 24 10.31 -5.31 -12.37
CA THR A 24 10.88 -6.53 -11.78
C THR A 24 10.35 -7.82 -12.41
N GLY A 25 9.33 -7.74 -13.27
CA GLY A 25 8.47 -8.87 -13.63
C GLY A 25 7.52 -9.27 -12.49
N PRO A 26 6.69 -10.31 -12.69
CA PRO A 26 5.81 -10.86 -11.67
C PRO A 26 6.64 -11.37 -10.51
N TYR A 27 6.12 -11.19 -9.30
CA TYR A 27 6.88 -11.45 -8.08
C TYR A 27 6.00 -12.05 -6.99
N ALA A 28 6.65 -12.62 -5.98
CA ALA A 28 5.98 -13.03 -4.74
C ALA A 28 6.14 -11.93 -3.68
N SER A 29 5.04 -11.46 -3.08
CA SER A 29 5.07 -10.37 -2.10
C SER A 29 5.89 -10.66 -0.83
N GLY A 30 6.14 -11.94 -0.54
CA GLY A 30 7.00 -12.38 0.58
C GLY A 30 8.48 -12.58 0.21
N ASP A 31 8.89 -12.29 -1.02
CA ASP A 31 10.29 -12.37 -1.44
C ASP A 31 11.12 -11.27 -0.75
N PRO A 32 12.15 -11.63 0.05
CA PRO A 32 12.89 -10.65 0.83
C PRO A 32 13.67 -9.64 -0.02
N ASP A 33 14.14 -10.03 -1.21
CA ASP A 33 14.86 -9.11 -2.11
C ASP A 33 13.90 -8.12 -2.77
N LEU A 34 12.66 -8.56 -3.07
CA LEU A 34 11.62 -7.68 -3.58
C LEU A 34 11.20 -6.67 -2.51
N ILE A 35 10.99 -7.13 -1.28
CA ILE A 35 10.67 -6.25 -0.14
C ILE A 35 11.79 -5.21 0.04
N GLU A 36 13.06 -5.63 0.03
CA GLU A 36 14.21 -4.71 0.07
C GLU A 36 14.14 -3.67 -1.07
N TYR A 37 13.89 -4.11 -2.31
CA TYR A 37 13.73 -3.24 -3.47
C TYR A 37 12.61 -2.21 -3.28
N GLN A 38 11.42 -2.64 -2.89
CA GLN A 38 10.25 -1.76 -2.75
C GLN A 38 10.45 -0.76 -1.61
N LEU A 39 10.93 -1.21 -0.45
CA LEU A 39 11.15 -0.33 0.70
C LEU A 39 12.28 0.69 0.45
N LEU A 40 13.34 0.32 -0.26
CA LEU A 40 14.37 1.26 -0.68
C LEU A 40 13.81 2.31 -1.64
N LEU A 41 13.02 1.91 -2.64
CA LEU A 41 12.39 2.87 -3.55
C LEU A 41 11.46 3.84 -2.81
N MET A 42 10.64 3.33 -1.88
CA MET A 42 9.78 4.17 -1.05
C MET A 42 10.58 5.20 -0.27
N LYS A 43 11.63 4.75 0.44
CA LYS A 43 12.52 5.61 1.22
C LYS A 43 13.16 6.70 0.34
N LEU A 44 13.76 6.30 -0.78
CA LEU A 44 14.45 7.24 -1.68
C LEU A 44 13.49 8.20 -2.39
N SER A 45 12.20 7.89 -2.44
CA SER A 45 11.15 8.75 -3.01
C SER A 45 10.54 9.72 -1.99
N GLY A 46 10.96 9.67 -0.72
CA GLY A 46 10.42 10.50 0.35
C GLY A 46 9.10 10.00 0.94
N ILE A 47 8.76 8.72 0.77
CA ILE A 47 7.58 8.10 1.38
C ILE A 47 7.89 7.74 2.84
N ASP A 48 6.98 8.09 3.76
CA ASP A 48 7.15 7.87 5.20
C ASP A 48 6.86 6.44 5.67
N GLY A 49 6.06 5.69 4.92
CA GLY A 49 5.61 4.36 5.32
C GLY A 49 4.61 3.71 4.38
N VAL A 50 4.09 2.55 4.79
CA VAL A 50 3.16 1.72 4.02
C VAL A 50 1.81 1.58 4.71
N MET A 51 0.74 1.55 3.93
CA MET A 51 -0.59 1.15 4.40
C MET A 51 -0.85 -0.25 3.85
N ILE A 52 -0.95 -1.23 4.74
CA ILE A 52 -1.00 -2.65 4.37
C ILE A 52 -2.46 -3.08 4.31
N ASP A 53 -2.91 -3.49 3.14
CA ASP A 53 -4.16 -4.24 3.00
C ASP A 53 -4.06 -5.54 3.81
N TRP A 54 -4.85 -5.61 4.89
CA TRP A 54 -4.74 -6.63 5.92
C TRP A 54 -6.02 -7.47 5.98
N PRO A 55 -5.93 -8.79 5.69
CA PRO A 55 -7.11 -9.60 5.38
C PRO A 55 -7.85 -10.14 6.62
N GLY A 56 -7.38 -9.88 7.83
CA GLY A 56 -7.89 -10.51 9.04
C GLY A 56 -7.16 -11.80 9.44
N THR A 57 -7.63 -12.46 10.51
CA THR A 57 -7.02 -13.70 11.02
C THR A 57 -7.68 -14.99 10.53
N THR A 58 -8.76 -14.88 9.76
CA THR A 58 -9.54 -16.01 9.25
C THR A 58 -8.73 -16.85 8.26
N VAL A 59 -8.92 -18.18 8.32
CA VAL A 59 -8.31 -19.12 7.37
C VAL A 59 -9.30 -19.41 6.24
N LEU A 60 -9.23 -18.59 5.19
CA LEU A 60 -10.00 -18.75 3.95
C LEU A 60 -9.18 -18.21 2.78
N TYR A 61 -9.31 -18.83 1.60
CA TYR A 61 -8.59 -18.44 0.38
C TYR A 61 -7.09 -18.20 0.60
N ASP A 62 -6.58 -17.07 0.15
CA ASP A 62 -5.20 -16.61 0.26
C ASP A 62 -4.96 -15.73 1.50
N TYR A 63 -5.97 -15.48 2.35
CA TYR A 63 -5.84 -14.62 3.53
C TYR A 63 -4.66 -14.99 4.44
N PRO A 64 -4.40 -16.29 4.75
CA PRO A 64 -3.23 -16.65 5.55
C PRO A 64 -1.91 -16.27 4.89
N ARG A 65 -1.83 -16.38 3.56
CA ARG A 65 -0.64 -16.03 2.79
C ARG A 65 -0.45 -14.53 2.71
N ASN A 66 -1.53 -13.77 2.50
CA ASN A 66 -1.48 -12.31 2.48
C ASN A 66 -1.07 -11.75 3.84
N ARG A 67 -1.58 -12.30 4.94
CA ARG A 67 -1.10 -11.98 6.29
C ARG A 67 0.38 -12.33 6.47
N ALA A 68 0.82 -13.52 6.05
CA ALA A 68 2.24 -13.89 6.18
C ALA A 68 3.17 -12.98 5.36
N ASN A 69 2.74 -12.53 4.17
CA ASN A 69 3.47 -11.56 3.35
C ASN A 69 3.52 -10.18 4.02
N ALA A 70 2.43 -9.74 4.67
CA ALA A 70 2.41 -8.52 5.47
C ALA A 70 3.44 -8.58 6.60
N GLU A 71 3.51 -9.69 7.34
CA GLU A 71 4.53 -9.86 8.40
C GLU A 71 5.96 -9.84 7.84
N ALA A 72 6.18 -10.44 6.67
CA ALA A 72 7.50 -10.41 6.01
C ALA A 72 7.93 -8.97 5.63
N LEU A 73 6.98 -8.16 5.14
CA LEU A 73 7.19 -6.74 4.86
C LEU A 73 7.50 -5.96 6.14
N ILE A 74 6.66 -6.13 7.17
CA ILE A 74 6.80 -5.43 8.47
C ILE A 74 8.16 -5.70 9.10
N GLY A 75 8.64 -6.95 9.02
CA GLY A 75 9.95 -7.34 9.54
C GLY A 75 11.15 -6.60 8.94
N GLN A 76 10.99 -5.88 7.82
CA GLN A 76 12.07 -5.13 7.15
C GLN A 76 11.94 -3.60 7.24
N LEU A 77 10.77 -3.06 7.58
CA LEU A 77 10.49 -1.61 7.57
C LEU A 77 11.50 -0.79 8.38
N GLY A 78 11.83 -1.25 9.59
CA GLY A 78 12.74 -0.56 10.50
C GLY A 78 14.14 -0.40 9.95
N ARG A 79 14.57 -1.33 9.09
CA ARG A 79 15.88 -1.28 8.43
C ARG A 79 15.99 -0.10 7.46
N PHE A 80 14.86 0.41 6.97
CA PHE A 80 14.77 1.53 6.05
C PHE A 80 14.14 2.78 6.67
N GLY A 81 13.76 2.72 7.95
CA GLY A 81 13.18 3.84 8.69
C GLY A 81 11.76 4.19 8.25
N LEU A 82 11.02 3.21 7.73
CA LEU A 82 9.64 3.37 7.27
C LEU A 82 8.66 2.96 8.36
N LYS A 83 7.49 3.61 8.38
CA LYS A 83 6.36 3.26 9.26
C LYS A 83 5.35 2.36 8.56
N TYR A 84 4.37 1.85 9.30
CA TYR A 84 3.21 1.17 8.71
C TYR A 84 1.91 1.40 9.46
N ALA A 85 0.79 1.26 8.75
CA ALA A 85 -0.55 1.14 9.31
C ALA A 85 -1.30 0.00 8.62
N MET A 86 -2.37 -0.49 9.25
CA MET A 86 -3.21 -1.54 8.68
C MET A 86 -4.47 -0.94 8.05
N VAL A 87 -4.82 -1.45 6.86
CA VAL A 87 -6.10 -1.25 6.20
C VAL A 87 -6.88 -2.54 6.36
N TYR A 88 -7.82 -2.57 7.29
CA TYR A 88 -8.58 -3.78 7.59
C TYR A 88 -9.67 -4.02 6.54
N GLU A 89 -9.63 -5.19 5.92
CA GLU A 89 -10.68 -5.68 5.01
C GLU A 89 -11.77 -6.41 5.79
N ASP A 90 -12.65 -5.65 6.45
CA ASP A 90 -13.73 -6.24 7.25
C ASP A 90 -14.71 -7.07 6.39
N GLN A 91 -14.80 -6.81 5.08
CA GLN A 91 -15.53 -7.62 4.10
C GLN A 91 -15.11 -9.09 4.11
N ASN A 92 -13.83 -9.40 4.38
CA ASN A 92 -13.35 -10.77 4.42
C ASN A 92 -14.03 -11.59 5.52
N VAL A 93 -14.49 -10.94 6.59
CA VAL A 93 -15.29 -11.59 7.64
C VAL A 93 -16.69 -11.94 7.13
N ARG A 94 -17.35 -11.04 6.39
CA ARG A 94 -18.65 -11.33 5.72
C ARG A 94 -18.51 -12.52 4.77
N ILE A 95 -17.50 -12.50 3.90
CA ILE A 95 -17.23 -13.60 2.96
C ILE A 95 -17.03 -14.91 3.71
N ALA A 96 -16.24 -14.91 4.79
CA ALA A 96 -16.02 -16.11 5.59
C ALA A 96 -17.27 -16.62 6.31
N PHE A 97 -18.15 -15.72 6.74
CA PHE A 97 -19.44 -16.08 7.30
C PHE A 97 -20.35 -16.74 6.27
N GLU A 98 -20.45 -16.16 5.07
CA GLU A 98 -21.22 -16.70 3.95
C GLU A 98 -20.70 -18.08 3.48
N ARG A 99 -19.39 -18.34 3.65
CA ARG A 99 -18.75 -19.64 3.40
C ARG A 99 -18.87 -20.62 4.56
N GLY A 100 -19.46 -20.24 5.68
CA GLY A 100 -19.63 -21.08 6.87
C GLY A 100 -18.33 -21.34 7.65
N VAL A 101 -17.27 -20.57 7.40
CA VAL A 101 -15.99 -20.64 8.13
C VAL A 101 -16.06 -19.86 9.45
N VAL A 102 -16.77 -18.74 9.43
CA VAL A 102 -17.07 -17.91 10.60
C VAL A 102 -18.55 -18.06 10.95
N THR A 103 -18.88 -18.18 12.23
CA THR A 103 -20.28 -18.29 12.70
C THR A 103 -20.81 -17.02 13.35
N ASP A 104 -19.91 -16.15 13.81
CA ASP A 104 -20.23 -14.86 14.41
C ASP A 104 -19.25 -13.81 13.86
N PRO A 105 -19.70 -12.96 12.91
CA PRO A 105 -18.86 -11.93 12.31
C PRO A 105 -18.29 -10.93 13.33
N LEU A 106 -19.08 -10.47 14.31
CA LEU A 106 -18.62 -9.48 15.29
C LEU A 106 -17.59 -10.09 16.24
N ALA A 107 -17.77 -11.35 16.65
CA ALA A 107 -16.75 -12.05 17.42
C ALA A 107 -15.44 -12.23 16.64
N GLN A 108 -15.51 -12.48 15.32
CA GLN A 108 -14.32 -12.59 14.48
C GLN A 108 -13.62 -11.23 14.29
N VAL A 109 -14.36 -10.14 14.07
CA VAL A 109 -13.78 -8.78 14.03
C VAL A 109 -13.10 -8.45 15.36
N ARG A 110 -13.74 -8.76 16.49
CA ARG A 110 -13.14 -8.55 17.82
C ARG A 110 -11.81 -9.29 17.96
N LYS A 111 -11.74 -10.54 17.49
CA LYS A 111 -10.52 -11.34 17.50
C LYS A 111 -9.42 -10.71 16.62
N ASP A 112 -9.79 -10.20 15.45
CA ASP A 112 -8.86 -9.53 14.54
C ASP A 112 -8.29 -8.25 15.16
N LEU A 113 -9.13 -7.42 15.78
CA LEU A 113 -8.69 -6.19 16.45
C LEU A 113 -7.79 -6.47 17.66
N LEU A 114 -8.11 -7.50 18.47
CA LEU A 114 -7.24 -7.94 19.56
C LEU A 114 -5.89 -8.45 19.06
N PHE A 115 -5.86 -9.14 17.92
CA PHE A 115 -4.62 -9.54 17.27
C PHE A 115 -3.79 -8.32 16.87
N LEU A 116 -4.39 -7.32 16.24
CA LEU A 116 -3.69 -6.10 15.85
C LEU A 116 -3.11 -5.34 17.05
N GLN A 117 -3.86 -5.22 18.13
CA GLN A 117 -3.36 -4.62 19.36
C GLN A 117 -2.14 -5.36 19.93
N GLN A 118 -2.25 -6.68 20.05
CA GLN A 118 -1.22 -7.48 20.71
C GLN A 118 0.09 -7.53 19.92
N ASN A 119 0.01 -7.49 18.58
CA ASN A 119 1.16 -7.72 17.72
C ASN A 119 1.73 -6.43 17.11
N HIS A 120 0.91 -5.38 16.91
CA HIS A 120 1.32 -4.24 16.08
C HIS A 120 1.14 -2.87 16.74
N PHE A 121 0.06 -2.60 17.48
CA PHE A 121 -0.21 -1.22 17.96
C PHE A 121 0.85 -0.63 18.89
N SER A 122 1.68 -1.46 19.52
CA SER A 122 2.80 -1.05 20.37
C SER A 122 4.16 -1.02 19.64
N ASP A 123 4.21 -1.43 18.37
CA ASP A 123 5.43 -1.38 17.56
C ASP A 123 5.85 0.08 17.34
N PRO A 124 7.11 0.47 17.63
CA PRO A 124 7.62 1.81 17.37
C PRO A 124 7.50 2.30 15.92
N GLN A 125 7.41 1.38 14.96
CA GLN A 125 7.21 1.69 13.54
C GLN A 125 5.72 1.81 13.16
N TYR A 126 4.79 1.44 14.05
CA TYR A 126 3.37 1.62 13.77
C TYR A 126 3.04 3.10 13.69
N PHE A 127 2.38 3.49 12.61
CA PHE A 127 2.03 4.87 12.34
C PHE A 127 0.98 5.33 13.36
N GLN A 128 1.25 6.46 13.99
CA GLN A 128 0.33 7.09 14.92
C GLN A 128 -0.19 8.39 14.35
N VAL A 129 -1.48 8.63 14.51
CA VAL A 129 -2.13 9.89 14.21
C VAL A 129 -2.80 10.41 15.47
N GLN A 130 -2.52 11.67 15.83
CA GLN A 130 -3.04 12.29 17.06
C GLN A 130 -2.80 11.44 18.34
N GLY A 131 -1.65 10.76 18.42
CA GLY A 131 -1.28 9.92 19.58
C GLY A 131 -1.93 8.53 19.64
N HIS A 132 -2.70 8.14 18.62
CA HIS A 132 -3.37 6.84 18.53
C HIS A 132 -2.78 6.01 17.37
N PRO A 133 -2.65 4.67 17.47
CA PRO A 133 -2.34 3.81 16.34
C PRO A 133 -3.35 4.01 15.20
N LEU A 134 -2.90 4.25 13.98
CA LEU A 134 -3.81 4.40 12.83
C LEU A 134 -4.35 3.04 12.38
N LEU A 135 -5.67 2.84 12.44
CA LEU A 135 -6.36 1.70 11.84
C LEU A 135 -7.33 2.21 10.78
N MET A 136 -7.08 1.86 9.53
CA MET A 136 -8.02 2.11 8.44
C MET A 136 -8.95 0.91 8.28
N VAL A 137 -10.16 1.13 7.78
CA VAL A 137 -11.05 0.08 7.29
C VAL A 137 -11.41 0.37 5.85
N PHE A 138 -11.30 -0.63 4.98
CA PHE A 138 -11.71 -0.50 3.58
C PHE A 138 -13.22 -0.72 3.45
N GLY A 139 -13.96 0.33 3.83
CA GLY A 139 -15.40 0.31 4.03
C GLY A 139 -15.79 1.23 5.19
N PRO A 140 -16.60 0.75 6.16
CA PRO A 140 -16.83 -0.65 6.47
C PRO A 140 -17.92 -1.34 5.64
N GLN A 141 -17.80 -2.66 5.45
CA GLN A 141 -18.75 -3.48 4.69
C GLN A 141 -19.42 -4.58 5.51
N THR A 142 -18.82 -4.96 6.64
CA THR A 142 -19.34 -5.97 7.57
C THR A 142 -19.87 -5.31 8.83
N VAL A 143 -19.13 -4.36 9.42
CA VAL A 143 -19.52 -3.64 10.64
C VAL A 143 -20.00 -2.24 10.28
N GLN A 144 -21.30 -2.09 10.03
CA GLN A 144 -21.88 -0.82 9.51
C GLN A 144 -22.65 -0.02 10.58
N LYS A 145 -22.49 -0.37 11.86
CA LYS A 145 -23.16 0.31 12.97
C LYS A 145 -22.14 0.96 13.90
N PRO A 146 -22.31 2.26 14.22
CA PRO A 146 -21.44 2.95 15.17
C PRO A 146 -21.37 2.28 16.55
N SER A 147 -22.51 1.73 17.03
CA SER A 147 -22.55 1.01 18.31
C SER A 147 -21.65 -0.23 18.31
N ASP A 148 -21.62 -0.96 17.21
CA ASP A 148 -20.84 -2.19 17.10
C ASP A 148 -19.34 -1.85 17.12
N TRP A 149 -18.93 -0.77 16.44
CA TRP A 149 -17.56 -0.26 16.52
C TRP A 149 -17.18 0.22 17.91
N ALA A 150 -18.08 0.94 18.60
CA ALA A 150 -17.83 1.36 19.98
C ALA A 150 -17.57 0.15 20.88
N ASP A 151 -18.42 -0.88 20.81
CA ASP A 151 -18.29 -2.11 21.59
C ASP A 151 -17.05 -2.93 21.22
N LEU A 152 -16.62 -2.89 19.96
CA LEU A 152 -15.43 -3.59 19.48
C LEU A 152 -14.14 -2.93 19.99
N LEU A 153 -14.11 -1.59 20.07
CA LEU A 153 -12.94 -0.81 20.44
C LEU A 153 -12.82 -0.53 21.94
N GLU A 154 -13.91 -0.60 22.71
CA GLU A 154 -13.99 -0.22 24.13
C GLU A 154 -12.84 -0.77 24.99
N ASN A 155 -12.48 -2.05 24.76
CA ASN A 155 -11.49 -2.77 25.57
C ASN A 155 -10.08 -2.77 24.96
N LEU A 156 -9.85 -2.01 23.90
CA LEU A 156 -8.53 -1.90 23.31
C LEU A 156 -7.68 -0.88 24.08
N ASN A 157 -6.41 -1.19 24.28
CA ASN A 157 -5.41 -0.31 24.87
C ASN A 157 -4.03 -0.55 24.24
N PRO A 158 -3.46 0.41 23.50
CA PRO A 158 -4.08 1.69 23.14
C PRO A 158 -5.30 1.52 22.21
N GLN A 159 -6.28 2.41 22.31
CA GLN A 159 -7.35 2.47 21.31
C GLN A 159 -6.80 3.06 20.00
N PRO A 160 -7.15 2.51 18.83
CA PRO A 160 -6.71 3.04 17.55
C PRO A 160 -7.52 4.29 17.14
N CYS A 161 -6.93 5.11 16.27
CA CYS A 161 -7.70 6.05 15.46
C CYS A 161 -8.31 5.31 14.28
N LEU A 162 -9.65 5.21 14.25
CA LEU A 162 -10.37 4.46 13.22
C LEU A 162 -10.74 5.37 12.04
N VAL A 163 -10.24 5.06 10.85
CA VAL A 163 -10.48 5.85 9.64
C VAL A 163 -11.25 4.99 8.62
N SER A 164 -12.48 5.37 8.32
CA SER A 164 -13.30 4.70 7.29
C SER A 164 -12.98 5.19 5.89
N LEU A 165 -13.43 4.46 4.88
CA LEU A 165 -13.50 4.97 3.53
C LEU A 165 -14.38 6.23 3.50
N TRP A 166 -14.10 7.15 2.58
CA TRP A 166 -14.86 8.40 2.44
C TRP A 166 -16.37 8.18 2.36
N TYR A 167 -17.13 9.07 2.99
CA TYR A 167 -18.58 8.99 3.08
C TYR A 167 -19.13 7.87 3.97
N GLU A 168 -18.29 7.18 4.74
CA GLU A 168 -18.71 6.12 5.66
C GLU A 168 -18.46 6.42 7.15
N VAL A 169 -17.99 7.62 7.51
CA VAL A 169 -17.67 7.95 8.92
C VAL A 169 -18.86 7.84 9.86
N GLN A 170 -20.08 7.98 9.36
CA GLN A 170 -21.31 7.80 10.13
C GLN A 170 -21.57 6.34 10.53
N GLU A 171 -20.85 5.39 9.94
CA GLU A 171 -20.98 3.96 10.24
C GLU A 171 -20.02 3.51 11.34
N ILE A 172 -19.05 4.34 11.72
CA ILE A 172 -18.03 4.05 12.73
C ILE A 172 -18.17 4.92 13.99
N SER A 173 -17.66 4.42 15.12
CA SER A 173 -17.51 5.19 16.36
C SER A 173 -16.19 4.86 17.04
N ALA A 174 -15.39 5.89 17.30
CA ALA A 174 -14.14 5.83 18.05
C ALA A 174 -13.80 7.22 18.61
N ASP A 175 -12.94 7.26 19.64
CA ASP A 175 -12.45 8.51 20.26
C ASP A 175 -11.65 9.36 19.25
N CYS A 176 -10.74 8.72 18.53
CA CYS A 176 -10.10 9.28 17.34
C CYS A 176 -10.71 8.60 16.11
N ARG A 177 -11.28 9.39 15.20
CA ARG A 177 -11.84 8.87 13.95
C ARG A 177 -11.68 9.82 12.77
N GLY A 178 -11.93 9.32 11.57
CA GLY A 178 -11.74 10.08 10.35
C GLY A 178 -12.19 9.36 9.09
N GLU A 179 -11.81 9.94 7.95
CA GLU A 179 -12.02 9.35 6.63
C GLU A 179 -10.77 9.39 5.75
N HIS A 180 -10.64 8.40 4.89
CA HIS A 180 -9.65 8.36 3.82
C HIS A 180 -10.30 8.35 2.43
N ALA A 181 -9.74 9.13 1.52
CA ALA A 181 -10.17 9.14 0.12
C ALA A 181 -9.56 7.97 -0.66
N TRP A 182 -10.25 7.53 -1.71
CA TRP A 182 -9.75 6.51 -2.65
C TRP A 182 -9.72 7.04 -4.08
N VAL A 183 -9.39 6.19 -5.05
CA VAL A 183 -9.57 6.49 -6.47
C VAL A 183 -11.03 6.19 -6.87
N TYR A 184 -11.72 7.18 -7.45
CA TYR A 184 -13.12 7.03 -7.84
C TYR A 184 -13.56 8.05 -8.87
N GLN A 185 -14.48 7.64 -9.73
CA GLN A 185 -15.20 8.50 -10.64
C GLN A 185 -16.69 8.14 -10.65
N ASP A 186 -17.53 9.10 -10.28
CA ASP A 186 -18.98 9.03 -10.49
C ASP A 186 -19.36 9.71 -11.82
N ALA A 187 -20.58 10.24 -11.94
CA ALA A 187 -20.99 11.04 -13.10
C ALA A 187 -20.15 12.33 -13.27
N ARG A 188 -19.49 12.79 -12.21
CA ARG A 188 -18.56 13.93 -12.20
C ARG A 188 -17.13 13.45 -12.49
N PRO A 189 -16.29 14.30 -13.10
CA PRO A 189 -14.86 14.01 -13.22
C PRO A 189 -14.20 13.68 -11.87
N HIS A 190 -13.30 12.70 -11.86
CA HIS A 190 -12.63 12.21 -10.64
C HIS A 190 -12.00 13.34 -9.79
N LEU A 191 -11.39 14.36 -10.42
CA LEU A 191 -10.84 15.51 -9.69
C LEU A 191 -11.89 16.38 -9.01
N GLU A 192 -13.08 16.51 -9.58
CA GLU A 192 -14.18 17.24 -8.94
C GLU A 192 -14.70 16.48 -7.73
N HIS A 193 -14.82 15.16 -7.84
CA HIS A 193 -15.17 14.29 -6.72
C HIS A 193 -14.15 14.45 -5.57
N LEU A 194 -12.85 14.35 -5.88
CA LEU A 194 -11.78 14.48 -4.89
C LEU A 194 -11.74 15.89 -4.26
N LYS A 195 -11.97 16.95 -5.05
CA LYS A 195 -12.12 18.33 -4.53
C LYS A 195 -13.30 18.45 -3.57
N SER A 196 -14.42 17.81 -3.89
CA SER A 196 -15.62 17.82 -3.05
C SER A 196 -15.33 17.22 -1.67
N PHE A 197 -14.66 16.07 -1.63
CA PHE A 197 -14.22 15.45 -0.38
C PHE A 197 -13.37 16.42 0.46
N TYR A 198 -12.33 17.01 -0.13
CA TYR A 198 -11.45 17.93 0.59
C TYR A 198 -12.13 19.20 1.11
N ALA A 199 -13.14 19.69 0.40
CA ALA A 199 -13.90 20.88 0.78
C ALA A 199 -14.96 20.61 1.86
N GLN A 200 -15.63 19.46 1.81
CA GLN A 200 -16.84 19.21 2.61
C GLN A 200 -16.57 18.43 3.91
N ARG A 201 -15.49 17.66 4.00
CA ARG A 201 -15.26 16.72 5.11
C ARG A 201 -14.31 17.26 6.18
N GLN A 202 -14.39 18.55 6.53
CA GLN A 202 -13.49 19.18 7.51
C GLN A 202 -13.81 18.85 8.98
N ASN A 203 -15.03 18.39 9.28
CA ASN A 203 -15.52 18.24 10.67
C ASN A 203 -15.47 16.79 11.19
N PHE A 204 -14.93 15.85 10.44
CA PHE A 204 -14.99 14.42 10.76
C PHE A 204 -13.76 13.87 11.49
N GLY A 205 -12.86 14.75 11.93
CA GLY A 205 -11.62 14.38 12.62
C GLY A 205 -10.47 14.23 11.62
N VAL A 206 -9.77 13.09 11.66
CA VAL A 206 -8.65 12.80 10.77
C VAL A 206 -9.13 12.78 9.32
N LYS A 207 -8.43 13.49 8.44
CA LYS A 207 -8.74 13.51 7.00
C LYS A 207 -7.51 13.06 6.23
N MET A 208 -7.62 11.93 5.56
CA MET A 208 -6.55 11.39 4.71
C MET A 208 -6.89 11.61 3.24
N GLY A 209 -6.00 12.28 2.52
CA GLY A 209 -6.16 12.49 1.09
C GLY A 209 -5.56 11.38 0.26
N SER A 210 -5.95 11.29 -1.01
CA SER A 210 -5.41 10.34 -1.97
C SER A 210 -4.71 11.05 -3.13
N ALA A 211 -3.64 10.42 -3.61
CA ALA A 211 -3.00 10.71 -4.89
C ALA A 211 -2.84 9.40 -5.67
N TYR A 212 -3.25 9.39 -6.92
CA TYR A 212 -3.28 8.20 -7.77
C TYR A 212 -2.92 8.56 -9.22
N PRO A 213 -2.27 7.64 -9.96
CA PRO A 213 -1.86 7.88 -11.34
C PRO A 213 -2.99 7.71 -12.35
N GLY A 214 -4.11 7.11 -11.95
CA GLY A 214 -5.27 6.84 -12.79
C GLY A 214 -5.99 5.58 -12.31
N PHE A 215 -6.83 5.02 -13.17
CA PHE A 215 -7.54 3.78 -12.93
C PHE A 215 -7.90 3.15 -14.28
N HIS A 216 -7.39 1.95 -14.53
CA HIS A 216 -7.69 1.16 -15.70
C HIS A 216 -7.68 -0.29 -15.27
N ASP A 217 -8.85 -0.77 -14.87
CA ASP A 217 -8.97 -2.11 -14.31
C ASP A 217 -8.82 -3.21 -15.37
N PHE A 218 -8.33 -4.35 -14.90
CA PHE A 218 -8.28 -5.60 -15.65
C PHE A 218 -9.46 -6.51 -15.24
N TYR A 219 -10.56 -5.95 -14.71
CA TYR A 219 -11.62 -6.76 -14.11
C TYR A 219 -12.39 -7.53 -15.17
N GLN A 220 -12.92 -6.85 -16.19
CA GLN A 220 -13.65 -7.51 -17.27
C GLN A 220 -12.77 -8.52 -18.02
N GLU A 221 -11.56 -8.12 -18.40
CA GLU A 221 -10.57 -8.97 -19.09
C GLU A 221 -10.12 -10.15 -18.22
N GLY A 222 -10.06 -9.91 -16.91
CA GLY A 222 -9.75 -10.87 -15.85
C GLY A 222 -10.89 -11.83 -15.50
N GLY A 223 -12.06 -11.70 -16.14
CA GLY A 223 -13.24 -12.51 -15.85
C GLY A 223 -13.91 -12.19 -14.51
N TRP A 224 -13.76 -10.96 -14.02
CA TRP A 224 -14.35 -10.47 -12.78
C TRP A 224 -15.26 -9.27 -13.08
N GLY A 225 -16.58 -9.47 -13.10
CA GLY A 225 -17.54 -8.38 -13.37
C GLY A 225 -17.43 -7.79 -14.78
N GLU A 226 -17.94 -6.56 -14.94
CA GLU A 226 -18.03 -5.85 -16.23
C GLU A 226 -17.02 -4.69 -16.36
N GLY A 227 -16.08 -4.55 -15.42
CA GLY A 227 -15.25 -3.34 -15.27
C GLY A 227 -15.98 -2.25 -14.48
N TYR A 228 -15.27 -1.15 -14.15
CA TYR A 228 -15.85 -0.09 -13.31
C TYR A 228 -15.91 1.28 -14.01
N PHE A 229 -14.92 2.14 -13.78
CA PHE A 229 -14.75 3.41 -14.48
C PHE A 229 -13.33 3.46 -15.05
N HIS A 230 -13.03 4.47 -15.87
CA HIS A 230 -11.67 4.68 -16.38
C HIS A 230 -11.21 6.11 -16.12
N ILE A 231 -10.02 6.24 -15.54
CA ILE A 231 -9.28 7.49 -15.39
C ILE A 231 -7.94 7.30 -16.11
N PRO A 232 -7.58 8.17 -17.07
CA PRO A 232 -6.31 8.04 -17.80
C PRO A 232 -5.12 7.85 -16.86
N VAL A 233 -4.40 6.74 -17.04
CA VAL A 233 -3.22 6.40 -16.23
C VAL A 233 -1.99 7.13 -16.77
N GLY A 234 -1.34 7.92 -15.92
CA GLY A 234 -0.11 8.62 -16.30
C GLY A 234 0.29 9.75 -15.36
N LEU A 235 1.47 10.32 -15.64
CA LEU A 235 2.09 11.31 -14.78
C LEU A 235 1.28 12.60 -14.62
N ASP A 236 0.51 12.99 -15.63
CA ASP A 236 -0.32 14.19 -15.55
C ASP A 236 -1.49 14.03 -14.58
N THR A 237 -2.11 12.84 -14.52
CA THR A 237 -3.15 12.52 -13.53
C THR A 237 -2.53 12.46 -12.14
N PHE A 238 -1.38 11.79 -11.99
CA PHE A 238 -0.66 11.71 -10.72
C PHE A 238 -0.27 13.09 -10.17
N ARG A 239 0.27 13.97 -11.03
CA ARG A 239 0.57 15.37 -10.72
C ARG A 239 -0.64 16.08 -10.13
N GLN A 240 -1.76 16.03 -10.84
CA GLN A 240 -2.99 16.74 -10.45
C GLN A 240 -3.56 16.25 -9.12
N THR A 241 -3.58 14.93 -8.89
CA THR A 241 -4.11 14.36 -7.65
C THR A 241 -3.18 14.62 -6.47
N LEU A 242 -1.86 14.47 -6.65
CA LEU A 242 -0.84 14.78 -5.64
C LEU A 242 -0.84 16.27 -5.27
N ASP A 243 -0.85 17.17 -6.25
CA ASP A 243 -0.96 18.62 -6.04
C ASP A 243 -2.18 18.97 -5.20
N LEU A 244 -3.31 18.37 -5.55
CA LEU A 244 -4.56 18.62 -4.88
C LEU A 244 -4.53 18.10 -3.44
N ALA A 245 -3.98 16.91 -3.18
CA ALA A 245 -3.86 16.37 -1.83
C ALA A 245 -2.96 17.25 -0.95
N LEU A 246 -1.75 17.58 -1.43
CA LEU A 246 -0.76 18.38 -0.70
C LEU A 246 -1.28 19.78 -0.34
N ARG A 247 -2.01 20.44 -1.24
CA ARG A 247 -2.56 21.78 -0.97
C ARG A 247 -3.81 21.79 -0.07
N SER A 248 -4.43 20.63 0.14
CA SER A 248 -5.74 20.51 0.83
C SER A 248 -5.64 20.42 2.35
N LYS A 249 -4.43 20.54 2.91
CA LYS A 249 -4.16 20.51 4.37
C LYS A 249 -4.80 19.29 5.06
N VAL A 250 -4.59 18.12 4.46
CA VAL A 250 -4.97 16.82 5.02
C VAL A 250 -3.94 16.39 6.07
N ASP A 251 -4.32 15.49 6.98
CA ASP A 251 -3.41 14.97 8.02
C ASP A 251 -2.39 13.99 7.44
N VAL A 252 -2.81 13.20 6.44
CA VAL A 252 -1.99 12.21 5.75
C VAL A 252 -2.34 12.21 4.26
N VAL A 253 -1.36 12.02 3.38
CA VAL A 253 -1.58 11.75 1.95
C VAL A 253 -1.25 10.28 1.69
N GLN A 254 -2.27 9.52 1.29
CA GLN A 254 -2.14 8.16 0.80
C GLN A 254 -1.83 8.16 -0.69
N LEU A 255 -0.83 7.36 -1.08
CA LEU A 255 -0.51 7.10 -2.49
C LEU A 255 -1.25 5.83 -2.90
N VAL A 256 -2.25 5.98 -3.77
CA VAL A 256 -3.18 4.94 -4.22
C VAL A 256 -2.76 4.51 -5.62
N THR A 257 -2.06 3.39 -5.80
CA THR A 257 -1.51 2.48 -4.79
C THR A 257 -0.02 2.26 -5.05
N TRP A 258 0.68 1.58 -4.15
CA TRP A 258 2.03 1.12 -4.49
C TRP A 258 1.98 0.12 -5.66
N ASN A 259 1.19 -0.94 -5.53
CA ASN A 259 1.27 -2.12 -6.40
C ASN A 259 -0.07 -2.82 -6.70
N ASP A 260 -1.20 -2.11 -6.71
CA ASP A 260 -2.43 -2.64 -7.29
C ASP A 260 -2.38 -2.53 -8.82
N HIS A 261 -1.64 -3.47 -9.40
CA HIS A 261 -1.44 -3.59 -10.84
C HIS A 261 -2.74 -3.98 -11.57
N GLY A 262 -3.66 -4.65 -10.87
CA GLY A 262 -4.94 -5.10 -11.42
C GLY A 262 -5.93 -3.95 -11.68
N GLU A 263 -5.86 -2.89 -10.88
CA GLU A 263 -6.63 -1.66 -11.09
C GLU A 263 -5.90 -0.60 -11.94
N GLY A 264 -4.63 -0.82 -12.24
CA GLY A 264 -3.80 0.16 -12.95
C GLY A 264 -3.52 1.43 -12.12
N THR A 265 -3.58 1.33 -10.78
CA THR A 265 -3.32 2.44 -9.85
C THR A 265 -1.89 2.43 -9.31
N ALA A 266 -1.10 1.40 -9.61
CA ALA A 266 0.26 1.23 -9.12
C ALA A 266 1.21 2.39 -9.52
N ILE A 267 1.96 2.90 -8.54
CA ILE A 267 3.09 3.83 -8.75
C ILE A 267 4.46 3.13 -8.70
N GLU A 268 4.49 1.85 -8.32
CA GLU A 268 5.69 1.01 -8.43
C GLU A 268 6.21 1.03 -9.88
N PRO A 269 7.53 1.06 -10.10
CA PRO A 269 8.08 1.13 -11.44
C PRO A 269 7.61 0.01 -12.37
N THR A 270 7.09 0.39 -13.53
CA THR A 270 6.66 -0.51 -14.61
C THR A 270 7.50 -0.31 -15.87
N ARG A 271 7.36 -1.19 -16.87
CA ARG A 271 8.01 -1.01 -18.19
C ARG A 271 7.52 0.25 -18.90
N GLU A 272 6.25 0.60 -18.73
CA GLU A 272 5.58 1.71 -19.40
C GLU A 272 5.95 3.05 -18.77
N PHE A 273 6.04 3.09 -17.45
CA PHE A 273 6.25 4.34 -16.73
C PHE A 273 7.67 4.52 -16.16
N GLY A 274 8.47 3.45 -16.09
CA GLY A 274 9.78 3.48 -15.46
C GLY A 274 9.67 4.04 -14.04
N PHE A 275 10.53 4.99 -13.70
CA PHE A 275 10.56 5.62 -12.37
C PHE A 275 9.81 6.96 -12.30
N GLN A 276 9.08 7.37 -13.34
CA GLN A 276 8.63 8.76 -13.46
C GLN A 276 7.72 9.24 -12.31
N PHE A 277 6.87 8.36 -11.76
CA PHE A 277 6.04 8.70 -10.60
C PHE A 277 6.89 8.97 -9.35
N LEU A 278 7.90 8.14 -9.12
CA LEU A 278 8.82 8.25 -7.98
C LEU A 278 9.76 9.45 -8.11
N THR A 279 10.32 9.68 -9.31
CA THR A 279 11.11 10.89 -9.61
C THR A 279 10.26 12.14 -9.38
N HIS A 280 8.99 12.12 -9.78
CA HIS A 280 8.10 13.24 -9.51
C HIS A 280 7.82 13.43 -8.02
N LEU A 281 7.64 12.35 -7.24
CA LEU A 281 7.53 12.45 -5.78
C LEU A 281 8.77 13.11 -5.16
N GLN A 282 9.99 12.71 -5.59
CA GLN A 282 11.22 13.33 -5.12
C GLN A 282 11.23 14.84 -5.34
N GLU A 283 10.90 15.30 -6.56
CA GLU A 283 10.80 16.71 -6.91
C GLU A 283 9.77 17.44 -6.05
N ARG A 284 8.59 16.84 -5.89
CA ARG A 284 7.44 17.47 -5.24
C ARG A 284 7.54 17.56 -3.74
N LEU A 285 8.19 16.58 -3.11
CA LEU A 285 8.45 16.54 -1.68
C LEU A 285 9.77 17.24 -1.32
N GLY A 286 10.53 17.72 -2.32
CA GLY A 286 11.80 18.42 -2.09
C GLY A 286 12.90 17.49 -1.58
N VAL A 287 12.88 16.22 -1.97
CA VAL A 287 13.93 15.25 -1.63
C VAL A 287 15.25 15.70 -2.25
N SER A 288 16.17 16.16 -1.41
CA SER A 288 17.42 16.77 -1.86
C SER A 288 18.53 15.74 -2.08
N GLY A 289 19.28 15.89 -3.17
CA GLY A 289 20.49 15.10 -3.43
C GLY A 289 20.24 13.68 -3.92
N LEU A 290 18.99 13.33 -4.23
CA LEU A 290 18.59 12.09 -4.88
C LEU A 290 17.93 12.38 -6.23
N GLY A 291 17.97 11.42 -7.14
CA GLY A 291 17.24 11.48 -8.41
C GLY A 291 17.00 10.09 -8.99
N GLU A 292 16.56 10.06 -10.24
CA GLU A 292 16.23 8.82 -10.94
C GLU A 292 17.39 7.82 -10.98
N GLN A 293 18.65 8.29 -11.04
CA GLN A 293 19.82 7.41 -11.01
C GLN A 293 19.91 6.57 -9.73
N ASP A 294 19.44 7.11 -8.60
CA ASP A 294 19.47 6.45 -7.30
C ASP A 294 18.40 5.35 -7.23
N LEU A 295 17.23 5.61 -7.82
CA LEU A 295 16.17 4.62 -7.97
C LEU A 295 16.58 3.47 -8.91
N LYS A 296 17.27 3.80 -10.02
CA LYS A 296 17.86 2.77 -10.92
C LYS A 296 18.91 1.92 -10.23
N LEU A 297 19.69 2.49 -9.31
CA LEU A 297 20.68 1.74 -8.54
C LEU A 297 20.03 0.71 -7.61
N VAL A 298 18.82 0.98 -7.09
CA VAL A 298 18.03 0.00 -6.32
C VAL A 298 17.59 -1.16 -7.20
N LEU A 299 17.20 -0.90 -8.46
CA LEU A 299 16.91 -1.97 -9.42
C LEU A 299 18.17 -2.78 -9.77
N GLU A 300 19.31 -2.12 -9.96
CA GLU A 300 20.60 -2.81 -10.17
C GLU A 300 20.91 -3.74 -8.99
N LEU A 301 20.72 -3.28 -7.74
CA LEU A 301 20.89 -4.10 -6.54
C LEU A 301 19.96 -5.33 -6.57
N TYR A 302 18.67 -5.15 -6.83
CA TYR A 302 17.70 -6.24 -6.95
C TYR A 302 18.13 -7.27 -8.02
N GLN A 303 18.55 -6.80 -9.19
CA GLN A 303 19.04 -7.68 -10.26
C GLN A 303 20.30 -8.44 -9.84
N GLN A 304 21.23 -7.82 -9.12
CA GLN A 304 22.41 -8.51 -8.59
C GLN A 304 22.04 -9.54 -7.52
N ARG A 305 21.05 -9.26 -6.66
CA ARG A 305 20.53 -10.23 -5.68
C ARG A 305 20.08 -11.50 -6.39
N LYS A 306 19.24 -11.36 -7.42
CA LYS A 306 18.72 -12.49 -8.20
C LYS A 306 19.82 -13.23 -8.97
N LYS A 307 20.73 -12.49 -9.61
CA LYS A 307 21.86 -13.09 -10.34
C LYS A 307 22.78 -13.91 -9.44
N HIS A 308 22.99 -13.45 -8.20
CA HIS A 308 23.93 -14.05 -7.25
C HIS A 308 23.24 -14.79 -6.08
N ALA A 309 22.00 -15.25 -6.27
CA ALA A 309 21.22 -15.92 -5.21
C ALA A 309 21.95 -17.12 -4.58
N GLY A 310 22.79 -17.82 -5.35
CA GLY A 310 23.58 -18.97 -4.88
C GLY A 310 24.95 -18.64 -4.27
N SER A 311 25.34 -17.37 -4.12
CA SER A 311 26.66 -16.99 -3.58
C SER A 311 26.53 -16.19 -2.27
N PRO A 312 26.74 -16.84 -1.11
CA PRO A 312 26.69 -16.17 0.19
C PRO A 312 27.66 -14.99 0.31
N GLU A 313 28.83 -15.07 -0.32
CA GLU A 313 29.84 -13.99 -0.32
C GLU A 313 29.31 -12.75 -1.05
N GLN A 314 28.69 -12.94 -2.22
CA GLN A 314 28.08 -11.82 -2.95
C GLN A 314 26.87 -11.27 -2.21
N GLN A 315 26.03 -12.12 -1.62
CA GLN A 315 24.89 -11.65 -0.81
C GLN A 315 25.34 -10.76 0.35
N LYS A 316 26.41 -11.13 1.08
CA LYS A 316 26.99 -10.27 2.12
C LYS A 316 27.47 -8.92 1.62
N ARG A 317 28.05 -8.87 0.41
CA ARG A 317 28.45 -7.61 -0.23
C ARG A 317 27.22 -6.77 -0.59
N LEU A 318 26.18 -7.38 -1.13
CA LEU A 318 24.92 -6.70 -1.46
C LEU A 318 24.17 -6.21 -0.21
N ASP A 319 24.28 -6.90 0.92
CA ASP A 319 23.79 -6.42 2.22
C ASP A 319 24.45 -5.10 2.64
N GLN A 320 25.76 -4.98 2.40
CA GLN A 320 26.49 -3.72 2.66
C GLN A 320 26.05 -2.61 1.71
N VAL A 321 25.80 -2.91 0.43
CA VAL A 321 25.24 -1.94 -0.52
C VAL A 321 23.88 -1.43 -0.03
N SER A 322 22.98 -2.33 0.32
CA SER A 322 21.65 -2.00 0.87
C SER A 322 21.76 -1.19 2.16
N GLY A 323 22.70 -1.54 3.04
CA GLY A 323 22.99 -0.79 4.26
C GLY A 323 23.50 0.64 4.01
N TRP A 324 24.27 0.87 2.95
CA TRP A 324 24.64 2.23 2.55
C TRP A 324 23.45 3.01 1.99
N MET A 325 22.62 2.39 1.15
CA MET A 325 21.40 3.02 0.62
C MET A 325 20.41 3.38 1.74
N SER A 326 20.27 2.53 2.77
CA SER A 326 19.34 2.76 3.87
C SER A 326 19.70 3.98 4.74
N VAL A 327 20.95 4.45 4.67
CA VAL A 327 21.43 5.69 5.31
C VAL A 327 21.78 6.78 4.28
N LEU A 328 21.24 6.68 3.07
CA LEU A 328 21.35 7.67 1.97
C LEU A 328 22.78 7.90 1.46
N LYS A 329 23.70 6.94 1.67
CA LYS A 329 25.07 6.97 1.17
C LYS A 329 25.16 6.35 -0.22
N MET A 330 24.52 7.00 -1.19
CA MET A 330 24.33 6.46 -2.54
C MET A 330 25.63 6.31 -3.33
N ASN A 331 26.61 7.19 -3.11
CA ASN A 331 27.92 7.12 -3.77
C ASN A 331 28.71 5.88 -3.31
N GLU A 332 28.74 5.62 -2.01
CA GLU A 332 29.38 4.43 -1.43
C GLU A 332 28.67 3.15 -1.88
N ALA A 333 27.33 3.17 -1.90
CA ALA A 333 26.53 2.06 -2.41
C ALA A 333 26.87 1.76 -3.88
N ALA A 334 26.91 2.78 -4.74
CA ALA A 334 27.21 2.64 -6.16
C ALA A 334 28.63 2.13 -6.41
N ALA A 335 29.62 2.69 -5.71
CA ALA A 335 31.01 2.27 -5.80
C ALA A 335 31.16 0.79 -5.40
N LEU A 336 30.53 0.40 -4.28
CA LEU A 336 30.59 -0.98 -3.83
C LEU A 336 29.86 -1.94 -4.77
N LEU A 337 28.67 -1.59 -5.28
CA LEU A 337 27.87 -2.44 -6.18
C LEU A 337 28.57 -2.69 -7.53
N ARG A 338 29.35 -1.72 -8.01
CA ARG A 338 30.02 -1.77 -9.32
C ARG A 338 31.49 -2.19 -9.26
N ALA A 339 32.07 -2.33 -8.06
CA ALA A 339 33.37 -2.94 -7.88
C ALA A 339 33.33 -4.42 -8.31
N GLN A 340 33.94 -4.75 -9.46
CA GLN A 340 34.13 -6.13 -9.93
C GLN A 340 35.47 -6.67 -9.46
#